data_AF-A0A970HT98-F1
#
_entry.id   AF-A0A970HT98-F1
#
_cell.length_a   1.000
_cell.length_b   1.000
_cell.length_c   1.000
_cell.angle_alpha   90.00
_cell.angle_beta   90.00
_cell.angle_gamma   90.00
#
_symmetry.space_group_name_H-M   'P 1'
#
loop_
_entity.id
_entity.type
_entity.pdbx_description
1 polymer ?
#
loop_
_entity_poly.entity_id
_entity_poly.type
_entity_poly.pdbx_seq_one_letter_code
_entity_poly.pdbx_strand_id
1 'polypeptide(L)' 'MKVRPGDKVLCNACNRSEACVGLIENFNDWYGKTVVTVYFDNPKWDHCDREVYYLSDLTPVRLQDGVVLTATPLTH' A
#
# COMPACT_ATOMS: atom_id res chain seq x y z
N MET A 1 4.62 -1.22 14.12
CA MET A 1 3.76 -0.06 13.76
C MET A 1 2.36 -0.60 13.48
N LYS A 2 1.27 0.05 13.91
CA LYS A 2 -0.11 -0.38 13.56
C LYS A 2 -0.60 0.45 12.39
N VAL A 3 -0.80 -0.17 11.22
CA VAL A 3 -1.34 0.47 10.01
C VAL A 3 -2.86 0.59 10.10
N ARG A 4 -3.44 1.61 9.48
CA ARG A 4 -4.88 1.94 9.55
C ARG A 4 -5.42 2.38 8.18
N PRO A 5 -6.76 2.36 7.99
CA PRO A 5 -7.37 2.99 6.83
C PRO A 5 -6.96 4.47 6.74
N GLY A 6 -6.59 4.92 5.54
CA GLY A 6 -6.04 6.24 5.25
C GLY A 6 -4.51 6.35 5.32
N ASP A 7 -3.81 5.35 5.87
CA ASP A 7 -2.34 5.35 5.85
C ASP A 7 -1.82 5.13 4.42
N LYS A 8 -0.70 5.78 4.11
CA LYS A 8 0.02 5.58 2.86
C LYS A 8 1.07 4.49 2.99
N VAL A 9 1.21 3.70 1.94
CA VAL A 9 2.13 2.57 1.87
C VAL A 9 2.88 2.59 0.54
N LEU A 10 4.10 2.05 0.55
CA LEU A 10 4.78 1.62 -0.66
C LEU A 10 4.34 0.20 -1.01
N CYS A 11 3.97 0.02 -2.27
CA CYS A 11 3.57 -1.25 -2.88
C CYS A 11 4.08 -1.31 -4.32
N ASN A 12 4.14 -2.51 -4.89
CA ASN A 12 4.44 -2.67 -6.32
C ASN A 12 3.13 -2.59 -7.09
N ALA A 13 2.99 -1.61 -7.99
CA ALA A 13 1.78 -1.48 -8.80
C ALA A 13 1.56 -2.71 -9.68
N CYS A 14 0.30 -3.04 -9.96
CA CYS A 14 -0.04 -4.05 -10.94
C CYS A 14 0.71 -3.78 -12.27
N ASN A 15 1.20 -4.83 -12.91
CA ASN A 15 1.84 -4.79 -14.23
C ASN A 15 3.07 -3.86 -14.35
N ARG A 16 3.67 -3.39 -13.25
CA ARG A 16 4.91 -2.60 -13.28
C ARG A 16 5.90 -3.04 -12.21
N SER A 17 7.18 -3.02 -12.57
CA SER A 17 8.30 -3.24 -11.64
C SER A 17 8.66 -1.98 -10.85
N GLU A 18 7.81 -0.96 -10.86
CA GLU A 18 8.05 0.31 -10.17
C GLU A 18 7.28 0.36 -8.85
N ALA A 19 7.96 0.83 -7.81
CA ALA A 19 7.33 1.10 -6.53
C ALA A 19 6.35 2.27 -6.68
N CYS A 20 5.15 2.10 -6.15
CA CYS A 20 4.11 3.11 -6.13
C CYS A 20 3.69 3.41 -4.69
N VAL A 21 3.14 4.61 -4.48
CA VAL A 21 2.50 4.97 -3.22
C VAL A 21 1.00 4.78 -3.38
N GLY A 22 0.43 4.02 -2.46
CA GLY A 22 -1.01 3.84 -2.36
C GLY A 22 -1.54 4.10 -0.96
N LEU A 23 -2.86 4.17 -0.86
CA LEU A 23 -3.62 4.46 0.34
C LEU A 23 -4.43 3.23 0.74
N ILE A 24 -4.33 2.83 2.01
CA ILE A 24 -5.11 1.70 2.52
C ILE A 24 -6.55 2.14 2.71
N GLU A 25 -7.49 1.44 2.09
CA GLU A 25 -8.92 1.69 2.27
C GLU A 25 -9.51 0.80 3.37
N ASN A 26 -9.29 -0.52 3.29
CA ASN A 26 -9.94 -1.48 4.17
C ASN A 26 -9.07 -2.69 4.43
N PHE A 27 -9.36 -3.37 5.54
CA PHE A 27 -8.74 -4.61 5.98
C PHE A 27 -9.74 -5.74 5.79
N ASN A 28 -9.28 -6.83 5.18
CA ASN A 28 -10.04 -8.06 5.03
C ASN A 28 -9.22 -9.24 5.57
N ASP A 29 -9.91 -10.33 5.91
CA ASP A 29 -9.27 -11.61 6.18
C ASP A 29 -9.39 -12.50 4.94
N TRP A 30 -8.26 -13.02 4.48
CA TRP A 30 -8.23 -14.01 3.42
C TRP A 30 -7.45 -15.24 3.91
N TYR A 31 -8.19 -16.31 4.21
CA TYR A 31 -7.65 -17.55 4.75
C TYR A 31 -6.84 -17.38 6.04
N GLY A 32 -7.32 -16.57 6.99
CA GLY A 32 -6.62 -16.33 8.27
C GLY A 32 -5.42 -15.40 8.16
N LYS A 33 -5.24 -14.74 7.01
CA LYS A 33 -4.22 -13.72 6.79
C LYS A 33 -4.89 -12.38 6.53
N THR A 34 -4.39 -11.33 7.18
CA THR A 34 -4.84 -9.97 6.94
C THR A 34 -4.36 -9.48 5.58
N VAL A 35 -5.31 -9.16 4.70
CA VAL A 35 -5.07 -8.49 3.42
C VAL A 35 -5.68 -7.09 3.46
N VAL A 36 -5.16 -6.19 2.65
CA VAL A 36 -5.65 -4.82 2.56
C VAL A 36 -5.87 -4.41 1.12
N THR A 37 -6.93 -3.65 0.88
CA THR A 37 -7.16 -2.99 -0.42
C THR A 37 -6.41 -1.67 -0.43
N VAL A 38 -5.55 -1.48 -1.42
CA VAL A 38 -4.73 -0.28 -1.60
C VAL A 38 -5.14 0.42 -2.89
N TYR A 39 -5.48 1.71 -2.81
CA TYR A 39 -5.74 2.58 -3.96
C TYR A 39 -4.48 3.37 -4.30
N PHE A 40 -4.11 3.46 -5.58
CA PHE A 40 -2.88 4.16 -5.95
C PHE A 40 -3.11 5.68 -6.09
N ASP A 41 -2.20 6.49 -5.55
CA ASP A 41 -2.32 7.96 -5.55
C ASP A 41 -2.24 8.57 -6.96
N ASN A 42 -1.65 7.85 -7.91
CA ASN A 42 -1.46 8.30 -9.27
C ASN A 42 -1.80 7.15 -10.22
N PRO A 43 -3.09 6.91 -10.54
CA PRO A 43 -3.52 5.91 -11.52
C PRO A 43 -3.11 6.39 -12.91
N LYS A 44 -1.80 6.49 -13.16
CA LYS A 44 -1.26 6.73 -14.48
C LYS A 44 -1.18 5.39 -15.19
N TRP A 45 -2.33 5.07 -15.77
CA TRP A 45 -2.49 4.18 -16.92
C TRP A 45 -2.53 2.69 -16.56
N ASP A 46 -3.37 1.96 -17.32
CA ASP A 46 -3.58 0.50 -17.31
C ASP A 46 -4.63 -0.11 -16.36
N HIS A 47 -5.71 0.62 -16.00
CA HIS A 47 -6.91 0.06 -15.36
C HIS A 47 -6.74 -0.56 -13.96
N CYS A 48 -5.61 -0.35 -13.30
CA CYS A 48 -5.43 -0.71 -11.90
C CYS A 48 -5.51 0.53 -11.03
N ASP A 49 -6.72 0.85 -10.59
CA ASP A 49 -6.94 1.92 -9.61
C ASP A 49 -6.69 1.43 -8.18
N ARG A 50 -6.77 0.11 -7.97
CA ARG A 50 -6.57 -0.56 -6.67
C ARG A 50 -6.09 -2.00 -6.82
N GLU A 51 -5.44 -2.51 -5.79
CA GLU A 51 -5.04 -3.91 -5.68
C GLU A 51 -5.09 -4.40 -4.22
N VAL A 52 -5.15 -5.72 -4.03
CA VAL A 52 -5.20 -6.37 -2.71
C VAL A 52 -3.83 -6.95 -2.39
N TYR A 53 -3.26 -6.54 -1.26
CA TYR A 53 -1.95 -7.00 -0.80
C TYR A 53 -2.07 -7.70 0.55
N TYR A 54 -1.19 -8.65 0.83
CA TYR A 54 -0.97 -9.05 2.21
C TYR A 54 -0.35 -7.88 2.96
N LEU A 55 -0.79 -7.65 4.20
CA LEU A 55 -0.26 -6.56 5.00
C LEU A 55 1.27 -6.67 5.18
N SER A 56 1.81 -7.90 5.21
CA SER A 56 3.26 -8.18 5.29
C SER A 56 4.07 -7.65 4.11
N ASP A 57 3.44 -7.46 2.95
CA ASP A 57 4.11 -7.09 1.70
C ASP A 57 4.18 -5.56 1.55
N LEU A 58 3.56 -4.83 2.49
CA LEU A 58 3.46 -3.39 2.46
C LEU A 58 4.45 -2.73 3.40
N THR A 59 5.00 -1.60 2.94
CA THR A 59 5.86 -0.76 3.76
C THR A 59 5.15 0.56 4.05
N PRO A 60 4.66 0.79 5.28
CA PRO A 60 4.12 2.08 5.69
C PRO A 60 5.08 3.22 5.40
N VAL A 61 4.55 4.29 4.82
CA VAL A 61 5.32 5.50 4.56
C VAL A 61 4.71 6.72 5.22
N ARG A 62 5.58 7.61 5.67
CA ARG A 62 5.20 8.99 5.93
C ARG A 62 5.60 9.83 4.74
N LEU A 63 4.64 10.58 4.21
CA LEU A 63 4.90 11.59 3.20
C LEU A 63 4.95 12.98 3.84
N GLN A 64 5.82 13.85 3.33
CA GLN A 64 5.75 15.30 3.51
C GLN A 64 5.87 15.93 2.12
N ASP A 65 4.92 16.79 1.75
CA ASP A 65 4.86 17.45 0.44
C ASP A 65 4.96 16.48 -0.77
N GLY A 66 4.42 15.26 -0.63
CA GLY A 66 4.44 14.24 -1.68
C GLY A 66 5.73 13.42 -1.77
N VAL A 67 6.70 13.66 -0.89
CA VAL A 67 7.98 12.95 -0.83
C VAL A 67 7.96 11.93 0.32
N VAL A 68 8.43 10.70 0.06
CA VAL A 68 8.58 9.66 1.09
C VAL A 68 9.71 10.04 2.05
N LEU A 69 9.36 10.36 3.30
CA LEU A 69 10.33 10.71 4.35
C LEU A 69 10.92 9.47 5.02
N THR A 70 10.08 8.46 5.25
CA THR A 70 10.47 7.23 5.95
C THR A 70 9.64 6.07 5.43
N ALA A 71 10.29 4.95 5.14
CA ALA A 71 9.67 3.67 4.82
C ALA A 71 10.14 2.66 5.87
N THR A 72 9.25 2.20 6.76
CA THR A 72 9.60 1.23 7.81
C THR A 72 8.85 -0.07 7.55
N PRO A 73 9.54 -1.18 7.20
CA PRO A 73 8.88 -2.45 6.99
C PRO A 73 8.10 -2.88 8.23
N LEU A 74 6.97 -3.55 8.02
CA LEU A 74 6.25 -4.18 9.12
C LEU A 74 7.02 -5.45 9.53
N THR A 75 7.82 -5.34 10.60
CA THR A 75 8.42 -6.52 11.23
C THR A 75 7.33 -7.38 11.87
N HIS A 76 7.31 -8.66 11.49
CA HIS A 76 6.47 -9.72 12.08
C HIS A 76 6.68 -9.85 13.59
#